data_AF-A0A1I4AG78-F1
#
_entry.id   AF-A0A1I4AG78-F1
#
_cell.length_a   1.000
_cell.length_b   1.000
_cell.length_c   1.000
_cell.angle_alpha   90.00
_cell.angle_beta   90.00
_cell.angle_gamma   90.00
#
_symmetry.space_group_name_H-M   'P 1'
#
loop_
_entity.id
_entity.type
_entity.pdbx_description
1 polymer ?
#
loop_
_entity_poly.entity_id
_entity_poly.type
_entity_poly.pdbx_seq_one_letter_code
_entity_poly.pdbx_strand_id
1 'polypeptide(L)'
;MYRLLSVIWRDKEFCIKQEAQSGLPEEELRIFEEKWQELIVRQGKLINNSNIVFVRSSSHSIHMDRPDIIIQSVSDIVDKCI
;
A
#
# COMPACT_ATOMS: atom_id res chain seq x y z
N MET A 1 -4.42 18.67 13.55
CA MET A 1 -4.75 18.69 12.10
C MET A 1 -5.23 17.30 11.73
N TYR A 2 -6.50 17.13 11.33
CA TYR A 2 -7.09 15.82 11.09
C TYR A 2 -6.59 15.23 9.76
N ARG A 3 -6.12 13.97 9.78
CA ARG A 3 -5.78 13.20 8.56
C ARG A 3 -7.08 12.67 7.95
N LEU A 4 -7.36 13.03 6.70
CA LEU A 4 -8.63 12.71 6.03
C LEU A 4 -8.59 11.39 5.27
N LEU A 5 -7.40 10.87 4.94
CA LEU A 5 -7.23 9.64 4.18
C LEU A 5 -5.94 8.93 4.59
N SER A 6 -6.04 7.65 4.96
CA SER A 6 -4.90 6.75 5.11
C SER A 6 -4.87 5.79 3.93
N VAL A 7 -3.83 5.87 3.10
CA VAL A 7 -3.60 4.96 1.98
C VAL A 7 -2.56 3.94 2.42
N ILE A 8 -2.96 2.67 2.46
CA ILE A 8 -2.08 1.56 2.82
C ILE A 8 -1.77 0.80 1.54
N TRP A 9 -0.51 0.81 1.13
CA TRP A 9 -0.04 0.22 -0.12
C TRP A 9 0.92 -0.93 0.15
N ARG A 10 0.94 -1.90 -0.77
CA ARG A 10 1.76 -3.10 -0.68
C ARG A 10 3.22 -2.86 -1.04
N ASP A 11 4.06 -3.85 -0.78
CA ASP A 11 5.48 -3.82 -1.14
C ASP A 11 5.67 -4.27 -2.59
N LYS A 12 6.01 -3.32 -3.48
CA LYS A 12 6.17 -3.60 -4.90
C LYS A 12 7.22 -4.68 -5.18
N GLU A 13 8.36 -4.68 -4.48
CA GLU A 13 9.45 -5.62 -4.75
C GLU A 13 9.08 -7.03 -4.27
N PHE A 14 8.31 -7.11 -3.18
CA PHE A 14 7.75 -8.37 -2.72
C PHE A 14 6.73 -8.94 -3.72
N CYS A 15 5.87 -8.10 -4.28
CA CYS A 15 4.89 -8.51 -5.31
C CYS A 15 5.58 -8.98 -6.59
N ILE A 16 6.55 -8.23 -7.11
CA ILE A 16 7.32 -8.61 -8.29
C ILE A 16 7.97 -9.98 -8.08
N LYS A 17 8.58 -10.22 -6.91
CA LYS A 17 9.22 -11.51 -6.61
C LYS A 17 8.23 -12.67 -6.55
N GLN A 18 7.07 -12.49 -5.92
CA GLN A 18 6.06 -13.55 -5.85
C GLN A 18 5.44 -13.87 -7.21
N GLU A 19 5.15 -12.85 -8.00
CA GLU A 19 4.54 -13.05 -9.33
C GLU A 19 5.55 -13.53 -10.37
N ALA A 20 6.83 -13.16 -10.26
CA ALA A 20 7.88 -13.76 -11.08
C ALA A 20 8.01 -15.27 -10.81
N GLN A 21 7.82 -15.71 -9.56
CA GLN A 21 7.80 -17.13 -9.21
C GLN A 21 6.59 -17.88 -9.76
N SER A 22 5.48 -17.20 -10.09
CA SER A 22 4.32 -17.82 -10.76
C SER A 22 4.48 -17.92 -12.28
N GLY A 23 5.62 -17.46 -12.83
CA GLY A 23 5.97 -17.56 -14.25
C GLY A 23 5.69 -16.30 -15.06
N LEU A 24 5.32 -15.18 -14.43
CA LEU A 24 5.12 -13.91 -15.12
C LEU A 24 6.46 -13.22 -15.42
N PRO A 25 6.60 -12.52 -16.57
CA PRO A 25 7.84 -11.82 -16.92
C PRO A 25 8.14 -10.67 -15.95
N GLU A 26 9.34 -10.67 -15.35
CA GLU A 26 9.74 -9.65 -14.35
C GLU A 26 9.70 -8.22 -14.90
N GLU A 27 10.04 -8.03 -16.18
CA GLU A 27 10.02 -6.70 -16.82
C GLU A 27 8.60 -6.12 -16.86
N GLU A 28 7.62 -6.93 -17.26
CA GLU A 28 6.21 -6.51 -17.29
C GLU A 28 5.69 -6.22 -15.88
N LEU A 29 6.06 -7.05 -14.90
CA LEU A 29 5.72 -6.84 -13.50
C LEU A 29 6.31 -5.55 -12.95
N ARG A 30 7.56 -5.22 -13.28
CA ARG A 30 8.20 -3.95 -12.88
C ARG A 30 7.46 -2.76 -13.45
N ILE A 31 7.17 -2.76 -14.76
CA ILE A 31 6.44 -1.67 -15.42
C ILE A 31 5.09 -1.46 -14.74
N PHE A 32 4.37 -2.55 -14.48
CA PHE A 32 3.06 -2.51 -13.85
C PHE A 32 3.12 -1.97 -12.41
N GLU A 33 3.97 -2.52 -11.56
CA GLU A 33 4.07 -2.14 -10.15
C GLU A 33 4.62 -0.71 -9.97
N GLU A 34 5.57 -0.29 -10.80
CA GLU A 34 6.06 1.09 -10.81
C GLU A 34 4.95 2.06 -11.17
N LYS A 35 4.17 1.75 -12.22
CA LYS A 35 3.06 2.60 -12.63
C LYS A 35 1.97 2.66 -11.57
N TRP A 36 1.64 1.53 -10.95
CA TRP A 36 0.62 1.50 -9.92
C TRP A 36 1.06 2.29 -8.68
N GLN A 37 2.29 2.11 -8.21
CA GLN A 37 2.82 2.90 -7.09
C GLN A 37 2.82 4.40 -7.39
N GLU A 38 3.18 4.79 -8.61
CA GLU A 38 3.09 6.19 -9.06
C GLU A 38 1.65 6.73 -8.92
N LEU A 39 0.65 5.99 -9.38
CA LEU A 39 -0.75 6.38 -9.30
C LEU A 39 -1.25 6.48 -7.85
N ILE A 40 -0.81 5.58 -6.98
CA ILE A 40 -1.13 5.60 -5.55
C ILE A 40 -0.55 6.85 -4.87
N VAL A 41 0.70 7.20 -5.18
CA VAL A 41 1.32 8.44 -4.69
C VAL A 41 0.56 9.67 -5.20
N ARG A 42 0.17 9.69 -6.47
CA ARG A 42 -0.64 10.77 -7.05
C ARG A 42 -1.99 10.88 -6.37
N GLN A 43 -2.67 9.76 -6.11
CA GLN A 43 -3.96 9.74 -5.41
C GLN A 43 -3.84 10.33 -4.00
N GLY A 44 -2.83 9.94 -3.23
CA GLY A 44 -2.64 10.51 -1.89
C GLY A 44 -2.39 12.02 -1.95
N LYS A 45 -1.65 12.51 -2.94
CA LYS A 45 -1.42 13.96 -3.12
C LYS A 45 -2.66 14.78 -3.47
N LEU A 46 -3.77 14.15 -3.87
CA LEU A 46 -5.03 14.87 -4.14
C LEU A 46 -5.67 15.44 -2.87
N ILE A 47 -5.27 14.95 -1.68
CA ILE A 47 -5.81 15.40 -0.39
C ILE A 47 -4.65 15.92 0.46
N ASN A 48 -4.73 17.20 0.86
CA ASN A 48 -3.66 17.92 1.58
C ASN A 48 -3.25 17.28 2.93
N ASN A 49 -4.06 16.37 3.49
CA ASN A 49 -3.79 15.67 4.76
C ASN A 49 -3.86 14.14 4.62
N SER A 50 -3.46 13.58 3.48
CA SER A 50 -3.35 12.13 3.35
C SER A 50 -2.07 11.60 4.01
N ASN A 51 -2.14 10.35 4.46
CA ASN A 51 -0.98 9.59 4.91
C ASN A 51 -0.86 8.36 4.00
N ILE A 52 0.29 8.19 3.34
CA ILE A 52 0.57 7.04 2.49
C ILE A 52 1.59 6.16 3.21
N VAL A 53 1.26 4.88 3.39
CA VAL A 53 2.12 3.90 4.06
C VAL A 53 2.42 2.77 3.08
N PHE A 54 3.70 2.55 2.83
CA PHE A 54 4.18 1.39 2.06
C PHE A 54 4.54 0.26 3.03
N VAL A 55 3.80 -0.83 2.95
CA VAL A 55 3.89 -1.93 3.90
C VAL A 55 4.84 -2.99 3.39
N ARG A 56 6.01 -3.09 4.01
CA ARG A 56 7.02 -4.09 3.67
C ARG A 56 6.47 -5.51 3.79
N SER A 57 6.95 -6.39 2.90
CA SER A 57 6.60 -7.81 2.89
C SER A 57 5.09 -8.06 2.82
N SER A 58 4.40 -7.30 1.95
CA SER A 58 2.98 -7.49 1.73
C SER A 58 2.64 -7.54 0.25
N SER A 59 1.66 -8.37 -0.07
CA SER A 59 1.08 -8.61 -1.37
C SER A 59 -0.18 -7.77 -1.59
N HIS A 60 -0.96 -8.09 -2.63
CA HIS A 60 -2.30 -7.53 -2.82
C HIS A 60 -3.22 -7.82 -1.62
N SER A 61 -3.03 -8.95 -0.94
CA SER A 61 -3.77 -9.36 0.25
C SER A 61 -3.14 -8.81 1.53
N ILE A 62 -2.86 -7.50 1.56
CA ILE A 62 -2.15 -6.82 2.67
C ILE A 62 -2.79 -7.04 4.05
N HIS A 63 -4.11 -7.22 4.08
CA HIS A 63 -4.88 -7.50 5.30
C HIS A 63 -4.62 -8.91 5.86
N MET A 64 -4.19 -9.84 5.01
CA MET A 64 -3.76 -11.18 5.41
C MET A 64 -2.26 -11.18 5.77
N ASP A 65 -1.43 -10.48 4.99
CA ASP A 65 0.02 -10.48 5.19
C ASP A 65 0.45 -9.68 6.41
N ARG A 66 -0.19 -8.53 6.64
CA ARG A 66 0.13 -7.55 7.70
C ARG A 66 -1.13 -7.03 8.39
N PRO A 67 -1.92 -7.93 9.04
CA PRO A 67 -3.12 -7.54 9.76
C PRO A 67 -2.82 -6.53 10.89
N ASP A 68 -1.62 -6.60 11.47
CA ASP A 68 -1.15 -5.68 12.51
C ASP A 68 -1.19 -4.21 12.06
N ILE A 69 -0.76 -3.92 10.83
CA ILE A 69 -0.79 -2.55 10.29
C ILE A 69 -2.21 -2.09 10.00
N ILE A 70 -3.09 -2.99 9.55
CA ILE A 70 -4.49 -2.67 9.29
C ILE A 70 -5.21 -2.34 10.60
N ILE A 71 -5.07 -3.19 11.62
CA ILE A 71 -5.64 -2.96 12.94
C ILE A 71 -5.14 -1.63 13.51
N GLN A 72 -3.83 -1.40 13.49
CA GLN A 72 -3.26 -0.14 13.99
C GLN A 72 -3.81 1.07 13.22
N SER A 73 -3.90 0.98 11.89
CA SER A 73 -4.41 2.09 11.07
C SER A 73 -5.89 2.40 11.35
N VAL A 74 -6.70 1.38 11.65
CA VAL A 74 -8.10 1.56 12.03
C VAL A 74 -8.21 2.15 13.43
N SER A 75 -7.47 1.62 14.42
CA SER A 75 -7.40 2.19 15.78
C SER A 75 -6.99 3.66 15.75
N ASP A 76 -5.97 4.00 14.94
CA ASP A 76 -5.50 5.36 14.73
C ASP A 76 -6.56 6.32 14.19
N ILE A 77 -7.55 5.81 13.44
CA ILE A 77 -8.67 6.60 12.94
C ILE A 77 -9.71 6.78 14.06
N VAL A 78 -10.06 5.68 14.75
CA VAL A 78 -11.05 5.68 15.83
C VAL A 78 -10.61 6.59 16.99
N ASP A 79 -9.37 6.45 17.44
CA ASP A 79 -8.82 7.21 18.57
C ASP A 79 -8.69 8.71 18.27
N LYS A 80 -8.66 9.11 17.00
CA LYS A 80 -8.63 10.52 16.58
C LYS A 80 -10.03 11.12 16.38
N CYS A 81 -11.08 10.30 16.41
CA CYS A 81 -12.47 10.71 16.30
C CYS A 81 -13.16 10.88 17.66
N ILE A 82 -12.57 10.35 18.73
CA ILE A 82 -13.00 10.53 20.13
C ILE A 82 -12.25 11.72 20.73
#